data_AF-A0A7K0IWF5-F1
#
_entry.id   AF-A0A7K0IWF5-F1
#
_cell.length_a   1.000
_cell.length_b   1.000
_cell.length_c   1.000
_cell.angle_alpha   90.00
_cell.angle_beta   90.00
_cell.angle_gamma   90.00
#
_symmetry.space_group_name_H-M   'P 1'
#
loop_
_entity.id
_entity.type
_entity.pdbx_description
1 polymer ?
#
loop_
_entity_poly.entity_id
_entity_poly.type
_entity_poly.pdbx_seq_one_letter_code
_entity_poly.pdbx_strand_id
1 'polypeptide(L)'
;MPDNINGFKGAVAGLSLTDVIQLKGHNKYTGAITVEYDRRKGVIYFVDGEIIHAEQGSETGDQAIYEIIKWPGGTFNIHPELTSNVCTIHYRTDYLLLEALRRLDEENAGTGGNQVSPGPSVTPRRTMSKIAARLQEINSITYAVLLDKQGVPLQDVSIEAVALASKGMFLAKTGNQLGDLMGLGELKAAAVHTCNYHLLMYDSKQHYLSIAVKPGCDLDAVEGEIRSALIPGK
;
A
#
# COMPACT_ATOMS: atom_id res chain seq x y z
N MET A 1 22.13 -4.98 -27.70
CA MET A 1 22.74 -3.94 -26.82
C MET A 1 22.96 -4.61 -25.47
N PRO A 2 24.19 -4.66 -24.91
CA PRO A 2 24.39 -5.24 -23.60
C PRO A 2 23.94 -4.25 -22.52
N ASP A 3 23.19 -4.74 -21.52
CA ASP A 3 22.82 -3.99 -20.32
C ASP A 3 24.08 -3.55 -19.57
N ASN A 4 24.21 -2.24 -19.36
CA ASN A 4 25.31 -1.65 -18.62
C ASN A 4 25.02 -1.85 -17.11
N ILE A 5 25.42 -3.00 -16.56
CA ILE A 5 25.29 -3.30 -15.13
C ILE A 5 26.32 -2.45 -14.38
N ASN A 6 25.92 -1.27 -13.91
CA ASN A 6 26.73 -0.45 -13.03
C ASN A 6 26.48 -0.89 -11.58
N GLY A 7 27.29 -1.81 -11.06
CA GLY A 7 27.17 -2.31 -9.70
C GLY A 7 27.92 -3.62 -9.44
N PHE A 8 27.99 -4.02 -8.17
CA PHE A 8 28.56 -5.30 -7.75
C PHE A 8 27.43 -6.34 -7.59
N LYS A 9 27.53 -7.47 -8.29
CA LYS A 9 26.63 -8.63 -8.10
C LYS A 9 27.39 -9.72 -7.34
N GLY A 10 26.90 -10.07 -6.15
CA GLY A 10 27.47 -11.13 -5.32
C GLY A 10 26.39 -11.84 -4.53
N ALA A 11 26.54 -13.16 -4.33
CA ALA A 11 25.70 -13.92 -3.43
C ALA A 11 26.31 -13.85 -2.02
N VAL A 12 25.68 -13.12 -1.11
CA VAL A 12 26.11 -13.06 0.29
C VAL A 12 25.45 -14.23 1.02
N ALA A 13 26.21 -15.29 1.28
CA ALA A 13 25.74 -16.40 2.10
C ALA A 13 25.62 -15.96 3.57
N GLY A 14 24.51 -16.30 4.22
CA GLY A 14 24.29 -16.04 5.65
C GLY A 14 23.68 -14.68 5.99
N LEU A 15 23.29 -13.87 5.00
CA LEU A 15 22.52 -12.66 5.24
C LEU A 15 21.04 -13.02 5.40
N SER A 16 20.40 -12.58 6.49
CA SER A 16 18.97 -12.81 6.68
C SER A 16 18.16 -11.88 5.78
N LEU A 17 16.95 -12.30 5.39
CA LEU A 17 16.05 -11.42 4.62
C LEU A 17 15.74 -10.13 5.38
N THR A 18 15.64 -10.20 6.71
CA THR A 18 15.43 -9.04 7.58
C THR A 18 16.58 -8.03 7.48
N ASP A 19 17.83 -8.47 7.38
CA ASP A 19 18.98 -7.58 7.18
C ASP A 19 18.91 -6.86 5.83
N VAL A 20 18.48 -7.58 4.77
CA VAL A 20 18.26 -6.97 3.44
C VAL A 20 17.21 -5.87 3.55
N ILE A 21 16.07 -6.16 4.17
CA ILE A 21 14.97 -5.22 4.33
C ILE A 21 15.43 -3.99 5.13
N GLN A 22 16.14 -4.18 6.25
CA GLN A 22 16.68 -3.08 7.06
C GLN A 22 17.66 -2.22 6.26
N LEU A 23 18.58 -2.85 5.53
CA LEU A 23 19.54 -2.15 4.68
C LEU A 23 18.83 -1.33 3.59
N LYS A 24 17.76 -1.87 3.00
CA LYS A 24 16.96 -1.13 2.01
C LYS A 24 16.17 0.02 2.65
N GLY A 25 15.71 -0.16 3.89
CA GLY A 25 15.10 0.91 4.66
C GLY A 25 16.06 2.07 4.90
N HIS A 26 17.27 1.79 5.40
CA HIS A 26 18.28 2.82 5.63
C HIS A 26 18.71 3.58 4.37
N ASN A 27 18.74 2.89 3.22
CA ASN A 27 19.13 3.48 1.94
C ASN A 27 17.99 4.22 1.24
N LYS A 28 16.83 4.41 1.88
CA LYS A 28 15.65 5.05 1.26
C LYS A 28 15.25 4.40 -0.06
N TYR A 29 15.39 3.08 -0.12
CA TYR A 29 15.18 2.33 -1.35
C TYR A 29 13.74 2.48 -1.85
N THR A 30 13.58 2.62 -3.16
CA THR A 30 12.28 2.59 -3.85
C THR A 30 12.37 1.54 -4.96
N GLY A 31 11.39 0.64 -5.02
CA GLY A 31 11.39 -0.50 -5.92
C GLY A 31 10.81 -1.74 -5.23
N ALA A 32 11.10 -2.93 -5.75
CA ALA A 32 10.59 -4.17 -5.17
C ALA A 32 11.70 -5.18 -4.89
N ILE A 33 11.44 -6.06 -3.93
CA ILE A 33 12.26 -7.23 -3.64
C ILE A 33 11.39 -8.46 -3.86
N THR A 34 11.78 -9.29 -4.82
CA THR A 34 11.19 -10.61 -5.01
C THR A 34 11.93 -11.60 -4.14
N VAL A 35 11.22 -12.46 -3.41
CA VAL A 35 11.78 -13.52 -2.56
C VAL A 35 11.20 -14.86 -3.01
N GLU A 36 12.04 -15.89 -3.11
CA GLU A 36 11.64 -17.23 -3.52
C GLU A 36 12.20 -18.30 -2.56
N TYR A 37 11.33 -19.19 -2.07
CA TYR A 37 11.68 -20.31 -1.20
C TYR A 37 10.74 -21.50 -1.43
N ASP A 38 11.29 -22.69 -1.68
CA ASP A 38 10.56 -23.95 -1.89
C ASP A 38 9.29 -23.82 -2.76
N ARG A 39 9.47 -23.28 -3.98
CA ARG A 39 8.41 -22.97 -4.97
C ARG A 39 7.40 -21.89 -4.56
N ARG A 40 7.50 -21.32 -3.37
CA ARG A 40 6.75 -20.13 -2.97
C ARG A 40 7.49 -18.89 -3.43
N LYS A 41 6.71 -17.89 -3.83
CA LYS A 41 7.19 -16.58 -4.26
C LYS A 41 6.47 -15.49 -3.49
N GLY A 42 7.23 -14.48 -3.09
CA GLY A 42 6.74 -13.28 -2.43
C GLY A 42 7.34 -12.05 -3.07
N VAL A 43 6.63 -10.94 -3.02
CA VAL A 43 7.11 -9.64 -3.50
C VAL A 43 6.89 -8.60 -2.42
N ILE A 44 7.91 -7.79 -2.14
CA ILE A 44 7.89 -6.71 -1.15
C ILE A 44 8.16 -5.40 -1.87
N TYR A 45 7.25 -4.43 -1.77
CA TYR A 45 7.36 -3.14 -2.43
C TYR A 45 7.77 -2.05 -1.44
N PHE A 46 8.75 -1.24 -1.83
CA PHE A 46 9.35 -0.17 -1.06
C PHE A 46 9.16 1.19 -1.73
N VAL A 47 8.97 2.23 -0.90
CA VAL A 47 9.04 3.65 -1.28
C VAL A 47 9.77 4.43 -0.18
N ASP A 48 10.81 5.18 -0.54
CA ASP A 48 11.66 5.96 0.38
C ASP A 48 12.14 5.16 1.61
N GLY A 49 12.44 3.87 1.41
CA GLY A 49 12.91 2.96 2.46
C GLY A 49 11.80 2.34 3.31
N GLU A 50 10.53 2.59 2.99
CA GLU A 50 9.41 2.01 3.71
C GLU A 50 8.70 0.96 2.89
N ILE A 51 8.33 -0.15 3.53
CA ILE A 51 7.48 -1.16 2.91
C ILE A 51 6.06 -0.59 2.79
N ILE A 52 5.58 -0.46 1.56
CA ILE A 52 4.23 0.04 1.27
C ILE A 52 3.24 -1.10 1.01
N HIS A 53 3.72 -2.26 0.55
CA HIS A 53 2.90 -3.39 0.16
C HIS A 53 3.73 -4.66 0.07
N ALA A 54 3.08 -5.81 0.22
CA ALA A 54 3.67 -7.10 -0.03
C ALA A 54 2.61 -8.10 -0.49
N GLU A 55 3.05 -9.12 -1.21
CA GLU A 55 2.22 -10.17 -1.78
C GLU A 55 2.90 -11.52 -1.59
N GLN A 56 2.16 -12.52 -1.12
CA GLN A 56 2.64 -13.89 -1.00
C GLN A 56 1.46 -14.85 -1.22
N GLY A 57 1.41 -15.51 -2.39
CA GLY A 57 0.28 -16.39 -2.71
C GLY A 57 -1.05 -15.62 -2.70
N SER A 58 -1.95 -15.97 -1.78
CA SER A 58 -3.22 -15.26 -1.55
C SER A 58 -3.14 -14.15 -0.50
N GLU A 59 -2.05 -14.09 0.27
CA GLU A 59 -1.86 -13.10 1.32
C GLU A 59 -1.34 -11.79 0.74
N THR A 60 -1.81 -10.68 1.32
CA THR A 60 -1.38 -9.32 0.94
C THR A 60 -1.13 -8.46 2.17
N GLY A 61 -0.22 -7.49 2.05
CA GLY A 61 0.11 -6.57 3.13
C GLY A 61 0.94 -7.15 4.26
N ASP A 62 0.60 -6.78 5.49
CA ASP A 62 1.34 -7.14 6.71
C ASP A 62 1.42 -8.66 6.87
N GLN A 63 0.33 -9.39 6.61
CA GLN A 63 0.32 -10.85 6.66
C GLN A 63 1.30 -11.48 5.67
N ALA A 64 1.37 -10.95 4.44
CA ALA A 64 2.33 -11.42 3.45
C ALA A 64 3.78 -11.21 3.91
N ILE A 65 4.09 -10.06 4.55
CA ILE A 65 5.42 -9.82 5.13
C ILE A 65 5.75 -10.83 6.22
N TYR A 66 4.81 -11.08 7.14
CA TYR A 66 5.02 -12.01 8.24
C TYR A 66 5.32 -13.42 7.72
N GLU A 67 4.57 -13.89 6.72
CA GLU A 67 4.81 -15.21 6.12
C GLU A 67 6.13 -15.29 5.33
N ILE A 68 6.51 -14.23 4.62
CA ILE A 68 7.79 -14.20 3.90
C ILE A 68 8.98 -14.23 4.87
N ILE A 69 8.91 -13.52 6.00
CA ILE A 69 10.00 -13.45 7.00
C ILE A 69 10.23 -14.80 7.69
N LYS A 70 9.19 -15.65 7.81
CA LYS A 70 9.30 -16.98 8.40
C LYS A 70 10.12 -17.97 7.56
N TRP A 71 10.43 -17.65 6.30
CA TRP A 71 11.14 -18.59 5.44
C TRP A 71 12.58 -18.79 5.96
N PRO A 72 13.02 -20.05 6.20
CA PRO A 72 14.33 -20.33 6.80
C PRO A 72 15.50 -20.04 5.85
N GLY A 73 15.22 -19.71 4.59
CA GLY A 73 16.18 -19.32 3.57
C GLY A 73 15.47 -19.03 2.26
N GLY A 74 16.24 -18.78 1.20
CA GLY A 74 15.70 -18.52 -0.12
C GLY A 74 16.63 -17.69 -0.98
N THR A 75 16.16 -17.34 -2.18
CA THR A 75 16.82 -16.38 -3.05
C THR A 75 15.99 -15.11 -3.12
N PHE A 76 16.66 -13.96 -3.11
CA PHE A 76 16.00 -12.67 -3.32
C PHE A 76 16.59 -11.94 -4.53
N ASN A 77 15.74 -11.18 -5.23
CA ASN A 77 16.13 -10.31 -6.34
C ASN A 77 15.57 -8.91 -6.09
N ILE A 78 16.39 -7.90 -6.35
CA ILE A 78 16.04 -6.49 -6.15
C ILE A 78 15.72 -5.89 -7.52
N HIS A 79 14.58 -5.21 -7.60
CA HIS A 79 14.01 -4.66 -8.83
C HIS A 79 13.71 -3.17 -8.64
N PRO A 80 14.69 -2.26 -8.85
CA PRO A 80 14.47 -0.81 -8.79
C PRO A 80 13.37 -0.34 -9.76
N GLU A 81 13.21 -1.02 -10.88
CA GLU A 81 12.21 -0.74 -11.92
C GLU A 81 10.78 -1.15 -11.53
N LEU A 82 10.64 -2.09 -10.58
CA LEU A 82 9.35 -2.62 -10.18
C LEU A 82 8.82 -1.82 -8.98
N THR A 83 7.86 -0.94 -9.24
CA THR A 83 7.21 -0.12 -8.20
C THR A 83 5.73 -0.50 -8.11
N SER A 84 5.17 -0.45 -6.91
CA SER A 84 3.74 -0.63 -6.70
C SER A 84 3.07 0.68 -6.33
N ASN A 85 1.83 0.82 -6.79
CA ASN A 85 0.92 1.89 -6.41
C ASN A 85 -0.13 1.42 -5.40
N VAL A 86 -0.11 0.13 -5.07
CA VAL A 86 -0.94 -0.51 -4.06
C VAL A 86 -0.23 -0.28 -2.73
N CYS A 87 -0.96 0.20 -1.72
CA CYS A 87 -0.42 0.42 -0.38
C CYS A 87 -1.34 -0.25 0.63
N THR A 88 -0.97 -1.44 1.10
CA THR A 88 -1.73 -2.17 2.13
C THR A 88 -1.04 -2.10 3.50
N ILE A 89 0.20 -1.63 3.56
CA ILE A 89 1.01 -1.60 4.77
C ILE A 89 1.16 -0.16 5.23
N HIS A 90 0.79 0.06 6.50
CA HIS A 90 0.68 1.40 7.10
C HIS A 90 1.62 1.60 8.30
N TYR A 91 2.41 0.57 8.62
CA TYR A 91 3.37 0.59 9.71
C TYR A 91 4.78 0.89 9.21
N ARG A 92 5.65 1.36 10.11
CA ARG A 92 7.07 1.49 9.81
C ARG A 92 7.69 0.11 9.58
N THR A 93 8.66 0.05 8.67
CA THR A 93 9.43 -1.16 8.38
C THR A 93 10.01 -1.79 9.64
N ASP A 94 10.61 -0.98 10.53
CA ASP A 94 11.15 -1.45 11.81
C ASP A 94 10.10 -2.15 12.69
N TYR A 95 8.87 -1.63 12.71
CA TYR A 95 7.78 -2.22 13.47
C TYR A 95 7.32 -3.55 12.87
N LEU A 96 7.16 -3.61 11.54
CA LEU A 96 6.79 -4.84 10.85
C LEU A 96 7.80 -5.96 11.12
N LEU A 97 9.09 -5.62 11.06
CA LEU A 97 10.16 -6.56 11.34
C LEU A 97 10.14 -7.04 12.80
N LEU A 98 9.96 -6.13 13.76
CA LEU A 98 9.86 -6.50 15.17
C LEU A 98 8.68 -7.41 15.45
N GLU A 99 7.51 -7.09 14.89
CA GLU A 99 6.29 -7.88 15.03
C GLU A 99 6.42 -9.25 14.34
N ALA A 100 7.08 -9.32 13.16
CA ALA A 100 7.35 -10.58 12.47
C ALA A 100 8.24 -11.52 13.31
N LEU A 101 9.32 -10.98 13.88
CA LEU A 101 10.24 -11.73 14.74
C LEU A 101 9.56 -12.19 16.02
N ARG A 102 8.76 -11.33 16.65
CA ARG A 102 7.97 -11.69 17.83
C ARG A 102 7.05 -12.88 17.54
N ARG A 103 6.33 -12.85 16.42
CA ARG A 103 5.43 -13.95 16.02
C ARG A 103 6.18 -15.25 15.73
N LEU A 104 7.36 -15.16 15.11
CA LEU A 104 8.22 -16.30 14.87
C LEU A 104 8.70 -16.94 16.19
N ASP A 105 9.09 -16.12 17.17
CA ASP A 105 9.51 -16.58 18.49
C ASP A 105 8.35 -17.21 19.27
N GLU A 106 7.16 -16.61 19.22
CA GLU A 106 5.94 -17.16 19.85
C GLU A 106 5.54 -18.51 19.24
N GLU A 107 5.68 -18.68 17.93
CA GLU A 107 5.40 -19.94 17.23
C GLU A 107 6.43 -21.03 17.58
N ASN A 108 7.71 -20.66 17.71
CA ASN A 108 8.79 -21.56 18.12
C ASN A 108 8.75 -21.93 19.61
N ALA A 109 8.18 -21.08 20.47
CA ALA A 109 8.13 -21.30 21.92
C ALA A 109 7.03 -22.27 22.38
N GLY A 110 6.14 -22.74 21.49
CA GLY A 110 5.18 -23.82 21.73
C GLY A 110 4.17 -23.56 22.85
N THR A 111 2.95 -23.10 22.52
CA THR A 111 1.75 -23.09 23.40
C THR A 111 2.02 -22.82 24.89
N GLY A 112 2.23 -21.56 25.26
CA GLY A 112 2.41 -21.20 26.66
C GLY A 112 2.28 -19.71 26.95
N GLY A 113 1.03 -19.22 27.05
CA GLY A 113 0.74 -17.94 27.70
C GLY A 113 0.03 -16.93 26.82
N ASN A 114 -1.29 -16.92 26.91
CA ASN A 114 -2.12 -15.78 26.51
C ASN A 114 -1.78 -14.58 27.43
N GLN A 115 -0.79 -13.78 27.04
CA GLN A 115 -0.62 -12.42 27.53
C GLN A 115 -0.62 -11.50 26.33
N VAL A 116 -1.80 -10.92 26.09
CA VAL A 116 -1.93 -9.68 25.32
C VAL A 116 -1.27 -8.58 26.14
N SER A 117 0.07 -8.52 26.14
CA SER A 117 0.76 -7.30 26.52
C SER A 117 0.43 -6.27 25.44
N PRO A 118 -0.09 -5.08 25.78
CA PRO A 118 -0.14 -4.00 24.81
C PRO A 118 1.31 -3.73 24.44
N GLY A 119 1.70 -4.11 23.21
CA GLY A 119 2.96 -3.65 22.65
C GLY A 119 3.01 -2.13 22.78
N PRO A 120 4.21 -1.52 22.92
CA PRO A 120 4.34 -0.08 23.05
C PRO A 120 3.47 0.59 21.99
N SER A 121 2.58 1.49 22.42
CA SER A 121 1.59 2.16 21.59
C SER A 121 2.24 2.64 20.30
N VAL A 122 2.02 1.88 19.23
CA VAL A 122 2.60 2.11 17.90
C VAL A 122 1.86 3.30 17.34
N THR A 123 2.52 4.44 17.25
CA THR A 123 1.96 5.61 16.58
C THR A 123 1.76 5.24 15.11
N PRO A 124 0.52 5.21 14.57
CA PRO A 124 0.33 5.16 13.14
C PRO A 124 1.09 6.35 12.55
N ARG A 125 1.97 6.10 11.57
CA ARG A 125 2.81 7.17 11.01
C ARG A 125 1.98 8.22 10.26
N ARG A 126 0.80 7.85 9.79
CA ARG A 126 -0.05 8.66 8.92
C ARG A 126 -1.16 9.29 9.73
N THR A 127 -1.07 10.60 9.95
CA THR A 127 -2.30 11.36 10.18
C THR A 127 -3.12 11.22 8.91
N MET A 128 -4.38 10.85 9.02
CA MET A 128 -5.29 10.77 7.88
C MET A 128 -6.56 11.51 8.25
N SER A 129 -7.24 12.05 7.24
CA SER A 129 -8.56 12.63 7.48
C SER A 129 -9.50 11.58 8.07
N LYS A 130 -10.44 11.99 8.92
CA LYS A 130 -11.47 11.09 9.49
C LYS A 130 -12.24 10.31 8.41
N ILE A 131 -12.40 10.91 7.22
CA ILE A 131 -13.05 10.27 6.07
C ILE A 131 -12.17 9.14 5.52
N ALA A 132 -10.89 9.42 5.27
CA ALA A 132 -9.95 8.42 4.76
C ALA A 132 -9.82 7.23 5.72
N ALA A 133 -9.73 7.50 7.03
CA ALA A 133 -9.66 6.45 8.06
C ALA A 133 -10.90 5.53 8.03
N ARG A 134 -12.11 6.10 7.94
CA ARG A 134 -13.36 5.31 7.84
C ARG A 134 -13.42 4.45 6.58
N LEU A 135 -12.94 4.98 5.45
CA LEU A 135 -12.98 4.24 4.20
C LEU A 135 -11.98 3.09 4.19
N GLN A 136 -10.83 3.23 4.86
CA GLN A 136 -9.86 2.13 4.99
C GLN A 136 -10.35 0.97 5.85
N GLU A 137 -11.43 1.13 6.64
CA GLU A 137 -12.08 0.01 7.34
C GLU A 137 -12.80 -0.94 6.37
N ILE A 138 -13.08 -0.49 5.14
CA ILE A 138 -13.66 -1.33 4.09
C ILE A 138 -12.58 -2.23 3.50
N ASN A 139 -12.76 -3.55 3.60
CA ASN A 139 -11.77 -4.55 3.15
C ASN A 139 -11.37 -4.39 1.67
N SER A 140 -12.29 -3.98 0.81
CA SER A 140 -12.04 -3.77 -0.62
C SER A 140 -11.17 -2.53 -0.90
N ILE A 141 -11.08 -1.59 0.04
CA ILE A 141 -10.33 -0.34 -0.10
C ILE A 141 -8.90 -0.55 0.38
N THR A 142 -7.97 -0.32 -0.53
CA THR A 142 -6.54 -0.36 -0.24
C THR A 142 -6.08 0.97 0.34
N TYR A 143 -6.51 2.08 -0.26
CA TYR A 143 -6.09 3.41 0.17
C TYR A 143 -7.12 4.48 -0.16
N ALA A 144 -7.21 5.51 0.65
CA ALA A 144 -8.09 6.65 0.43
C ALA A 144 -7.38 7.93 0.86
N VAL A 145 -7.47 8.96 0.03
CA VAL A 145 -6.92 10.28 0.34
C VAL A 145 -7.96 11.34 0.05
N LEU A 146 -8.18 12.21 1.03
CA LEU A 146 -9.00 13.40 0.88
C LEU A 146 -8.07 14.55 0.44
N LEU A 147 -8.49 15.34 -0.54
CA LEU A 147 -7.72 16.44 -1.09
C LEU A 147 -8.52 17.73 -1.01
N ASP A 148 -7.82 18.86 -0.92
CA ASP A 148 -8.42 20.14 -1.28
C ASP A 148 -8.66 20.26 -2.80
N LYS A 149 -9.28 21.36 -3.23
CA LYS A 149 -9.55 21.63 -4.65
C LYS A 149 -8.31 21.94 -5.48
N GLN A 150 -7.18 22.16 -4.83
CA GLN A 150 -5.88 22.39 -5.44
C GLN A 150 -5.13 21.06 -5.67
N GLY A 151 -5.66 19.95 -5.13
CA GLY A 151 -5.08 18.62 -5.26
C GLY A 151 -4.08 18.27 -4.17
N VAL A 152 -4.03 19.04 -3.08
CA VAL A 152 -3.14 18.78 -1.95
C VAL A 152 -3.83 17.81 -0.98
N PRO A 153 -3.18 16.68 -0.64
CA PRO A 153 -3.68 15.77 0.39
C PRO A 153 -3.91 16.47 1.73
N LEU A 154 -5.07 16.21 2.33
CA LEU A 154 -5.43 16.71 3.66
C LEU A 154 -4.97 15.75 4.74
N GLN A 155 -4.14 16.26 5.64
CA GLN A 155 -3.62 15.57 6.83
C GLN A 155 -2.68 14.40 6.52
N ASP A 156 -2.51 13.98 5.27
CA ASP A 156 -1.61 12.90 4.86
C ASP A 156 -0.53 13.41 3.89
N VAL A 157 0.67 13.70 4.41
CA VAL A 157 1.81 14.21 3.62
C VAL A 157 2.70 13.12 3.05
N SER A 158 2.23 11.87 3.03
CA SER A 158 3.00 10.75 2.51
C SER A 158 3.15 10.82 0.98
N ILE A 159 4.23 10.24 0.47
CA ILE A 159 4.49 10.16 -0.98
C ILE A 159 3.35 9.39 -1.66
N GLU A 160 2.78 8.39 -0.99
CA GLU A 160 1.67 7.58 -1.51
C GLU A 160 0.39 8.42 -1.65
N ALA A 161 0.08 9.23 -0.63
CA ALA A 161 -1.06 10.14 -0.68
C ALA A 161 -0.93 11.16 -1.81
N VAL A 162 0.26 11.73 -1.99
CA VAL A 162 0.55 12.65 -3.11
C VAL A 162 0.41 11.94 -4.46
N ALA A 163 0.88 10.69 -4.58
CA ALA A 163 0.78 9.92 -5.82
C ALA A 163 -0.68 9.56 -6.16
N LEU A 164 -1.46 9.09 -5.19
CA LEU A 164 -2.89 8.80 -5.39
C LEU A 164 -3.68 10.09 -5.68
N ALA A 165 -3.36 11.17 -4.97
CA ALA A 165 -3.96 12.48 -5.17
C ALA A 165 -3.74 12.99 -6.59
N SER A 166 -2.51 12.89 -7.09
CA SER A 166 -2.15 13.30 -8.46
C SER A 166 -2.97 12.57 -9.51
N LYS A 167 -3.23 11.27 -9.32
CA LYS A 167 -4.06 10.45 -10.23
C LYS A 167 -5.52 10.87 -10.21
N GLY A 168 -6.10 11.07 -9.02
CA GLY A 168 -7.47 11.57 -8.91
C GLY A 168 -7.64 12.97 -9.49
N MET A 169 -6.68 13.86 -9.27
CA MET A 169 -6.68 15.20 -9.86
C MET A 169 -6.57 15.18 -11.37
N PHE A 170 -5.78 14.25 -11.92
CA PHE A 170 -5.73 14.04 -13.36
C PHE A 170 -7.12 13.66 -13.89
N LEU A 171 -7.80 12.69 -13.27
CA LEU A 171 -9.16 12.31 -13.66
C LEU A 171 -10.15 13.47 -13.53
N ALA A 172 -10.08 14.26 -12.46
CA ALA A 172 -10.96 15.41 -12.26
C ALA A 172 -10.76 16.45 -13.37
N LYS A 173 -9.51 16.79 -13.66
CA LYS A 173 -9.18 17.78 -14.69
C LYS A 173 -9.60 17.31 -16.09
N THR A 174 -9.26 16.08 -16.45
CA THR A 174 -9.61 15.52 -17.76
C THR A 174 -11.11 15.32 -17.90
N GLY A 175 -11.80 14.85 -16.86
CA GLY A 175 -13.25 14.68 -16.91
C GLY A 175 -14.00 16.01 -16.96
N ASN A 176 -13.52 17.07 -16.30
CA ASN A 176 -14.06 18.42 -16.46
C ASN A 176 -13.87 18.94 -17.89
N GLN A 177 -12.69 18.74 -18.49
CA GLN A 177 -12.46 19.11 -19.89
C GLN A 177 -13.41 18.38 -20.85
N LEU A 178 -13.66 17.09 -20.63
CA LEU A 178 -14.64 16.33 -21.39
C LEU A 178 -16.06 16.85 -21.16
N GLY A 179 -16.40 17.16 -19.91
CA GLY A 179 -17.70 17.72 -19.54
C GLY A 179 -17.97 19.06 -20.21
N ASP A 180 -16.98 19.94 -20.26
CA ASP A 180 -17.06 21.22 -20.97
C ASP A 180 -17.23 21.01 -22.48
N LEU A 181 -16.45 20.10 -23.07
CA LEU A 181 -16.49 19.81 -24.51
C LEU A 181 -17.83 19.19 -24.94
N MET A 182 -18.44 18.38 -24.07
CA MET A 182 -19.69 17.67 -24.35
C MET A 182 -20.93 18.38 -23.80
N GLY A 183 -20.79 19.51 -23.10
CA GLY A 183 -21.91 20.23 -22.47
C GLY A 183 -22.54 19.50 -21.29
N LEU A 184 -21.79 18.64 -20.60
CA LEU A 184 -22.23 17.86 -19.43
C LEU A 184 -21.95 18.57 -18.10
N GLY A 185 -21.11 19.61 -18.09
CA GLY A 185 -20.70 20.34 -16.90
C GLY A 185 -19.60 19.64 -16.09
N GLU A 186 -19.48 19.99 -14.82
CA GLU A 186 -18.41 19.47 -13.94
C GLU A 186 -18.56 17.98 -13.63
N LEU A 187 -17.44 17.27 -13.66
CA LEU A 187 -17.33 15.87 -13.27
C LEU A 187 -17.64 15.71 -11.78
N LYS A 188 -18.56 14.79 -11.45
CA LYS A 188 -18.92 14.48 -10.05
C LYS A 188 -18.25 13.23 -9.50
N ALA A 189 -18.02 12.25 -10.35
CA ALA A 189 -17.33 11.02 -9.99
C ALA A 189 -16.66 10.41 -11.22
N ALA A 190 -15.63 9.60 -10.99
CA ALA A 190 -14.98 8.79 -12.01
C ALA A 190 -14.56 7.43 -11.41
N ALA A 191 -14.76 6.37 -12.19
CA ALA A 191 -14.33 5.03 -11.85
C ALA A 191 -13.46 4.46 -12.99
N VAL A 192 -12.27 4.00 -12.65
CA VAL A 192 -11.30 3.44 -13.60
C VAL A 192 -10.96 2.02 -13.20
N HIS A 193 -11.35 1.07 -14.05
CA HIS A 193 -11.02 -0.34 -13.90
C HIS A 193 -9.66 -0.61 -14.55
N THR A 194 -8.76 -1.25 -13.81
CA THR A 194 -7.45 -1.68 -14.31
C THR A 194 -7.09 -3.05 -13.77
N CYS A 195 -6.07 -3.69 -14.36
CA CYS A 195 -5.57 -4.98 -13.91
C CYS A 195 -4.80 -4.93 -12.56
N ASN A 196 -4.25 -3.77 -12.18
CA ASN A 196 -3.43 -3.66 -10.97
C ASN A 196 -4.27 -3.28 -9.74
N TYR A 197 -5.12 -2.27 -9.87
CA TYR A 197 -6.06 -1.82 -8.84
C TYR A 197 -7.09 -0.90 -9.49
N HIS A 198 -8.28 -0.76 -8.89
CA HIS A 198 -9.29 0.15 -9.42
C HIS A 198 -9.15 1.52 -8.75
N LEU A 199 -9.41 2.59 -9.50
CA LEU A 199 -9.32 3.96 -8.99
C LEU A 199 -10.70 4.61 -9.04
N LEU A 200 -11.17 5.06 -7.88
CA LEU A 200 -12.36 5.89 -7.76
C LEU A 200 -11.95 7.30 -7.41
N MET A 201 -12.66 8.28 -7.96
CA MET A 201 -12.52 9.68 -7.61
C MET A 201 -13.91 10.29 -7.46
N TYR A 202 -14.13 11.01 -6.35
CA TYR A 202 -15.36 11.74 -6.08
C TYR A 202 -15.09 13.22 -5.89
N ASP A 203 -15.97 14.03 -6.46
CA ASP A 203 -16.00 15.47 -6.28
C ASP A 203 -17.04 15.89 -5.22
N SER A 204 -16.66 16.80 -4.33
CA SER A 204 -17.57 17.49 -3.42
C SER A 204 -17.38 19.00 -3.53
N LYS A 205 -18.18 19.80 -2.80
CA LYS A 205 -18.05 21.27 -2.86
C LYS A 205 -16.66 21.78 -2.47
N GLN A 206 -16.01 21.14 -1.50
CA GLN A 206 -14.76 21.64 -0.91
C GLN A 206 -13.57 20.70 -1.09
N HIS A 207 -13.82 19.44 -1.43
CA HIS A 207 -12.79 18.40 -1.44
C HIS A 207 -12.95 17.46 -2.62
N TYR A 208 -11.83 16.91 -3.07
CA TYR A 208 -11.82 15.68 -3.85
C TYR A 208 -11.52 14.50 -2.92
N LEU A 209 -11.99 13.32 -3.29
CA LEU A 209 -11.69 12.08 -2.61
C LEU A 209 -11.20 11.08 -3.65
N SER A 210 -9.99 10.57 -3.48
CA SER A 210 -9.40 9.55 -4.35
C SER A 210 -9.24 8.26 -3.58
N ILE A 211 -9.66 7.14 -4.16
CA ILE A 211 -9.69 5.83 -3.51
C ILE A 211 -9.08 4.79 -4.43
N ALA A 212 -8.10 4.04 -3.92
CA ALA A 212 -7.57 2.85 -4.54
C ALA A 212 -8.29 1.62 -3.97
N VAL A 213 -8.85 0.81 -4.87
CA VAL A 213 -9.63 -0.41 -4.57
C VAL A 213 -8.86 -1.62 -5.08
N LYS A 214 -8.92 -2.73 -4.34
CA LYS A 214 -8.27 -4.00 -4.70
C LYS A 214 -8.66 -4.45 -6.12
N PRO A 215 -7.72 -5.06 -6.88
CA PRO A 215 -8.04 -5.60 -8.20
C PRO A 215 -9.04 -6.74 -8.09
N GLY A 216 -9.95 -6.83 -9.05
CA GLY A 216 -10.94 -7.91 -9.13
C GLY A 216 -12.14 -7.75 -8.19
N CYS A 217 -12.19 -6.68 -7.40
CA CYS A 217 -13.40 -6.28 -6.69
C CYS A 217 -14.42 -5.69 -7.66
N ASP A 218 -15.69 -6.03 -7.45
CA ASP A 218 -16.80 -5.38 -8.15
C ASP A 218 -16.93 -3.92 -7.68
N LEU A 219 -16.65 -2.96 -8.56
CA LEU A 219 -16.70 -1.54 -8.20
C LEU A 219 -18.10 -1.11 -7.79
N ASP A 220 -19.16 -1.65 -8.38
CA ASP A 220 -20.52 -1.23 -8.06
C ASP A 220 -20.86 -1.57 -6.60
N ALA A 221 -20.44 -2.75 -6.12
CA ALA A 221 -20.58 -3.14 -4.73
C ALA A 221 -19.76 -2.24 -3.80
N VAL A 222 -18.51 -1.95 -4.18
CA VAL A 222 -17.60 -1.10 -3.40
C VAL A 222 -18.11 0.34 -3.31
N GLU A 223 -18.65 0.91 -4.38
CA GLU A 223 -19.27 2.23 -4.36
C GLU A 223 -20.49 2.28 -3.40
N GLY A 224 -21.25 1.20 -3.30
CA GLY A 224 -22.33 1.04 -2.34
C GLY A 224 -21.86 1.07 -0.89
N GLU A 225 -20.75 0.38 -0.58
CA GLU A 225 -20.12 0.39 0.74
C GLU A 225 -19.56 1.78 1.09
N ILE A 226 -18.86 2.43 0.15
CA ILE A 226 -18.33 3.79 0.30
C ILE A 226 -19.46 4.78 0.61
N ARG A 227 -20.56 4.72 -0.15
CA ARG A 227 -21.70 5.61 0.07
C ARG A 227 -22.30 5.45 1.46
N SER A 228 -22.40 4.20 1.93
CA SER A 228 -22.90 3.87 3.27
C SER A 228 -21.97 4.38 4.37
N ALA A 229 -20.65 4.31 4.16
CA ALA A 229 -19.65 4.80 5.11
C ALA A 229 -19.58 6.34 5.18
N LEU A 230 -19.83 7.03 4.07
CA LEU A 230 -19.79 8.50 3.98
C LEU A 230 -21.08 9.18 4.45
N ILE A 231 -22.22 8.49 4.42
CA ILE A 231 -23.53 9.03 4.82
C ILE A 231 -24.09 8.17 5.97
N PRO A 232 -23.64 8.38 7.21
CA PRO A 232 -24.19 7.66 8.36
C PRO A 232 -25.58 8.21 8.68
N GLY A 233 -26.62 7.41 8.41
CA GLY A 233 -27.99 7.69 8.83
C GLY A 233 -28.89 8.21 7.71
N LYS A 234 -29.55 7.26 7.04
CA LYS A 234 -30.97 7.39 6.69
C LYS A 234 -31.72 6.28 7.40
#